data_AF-A0A3D2S9Y2-F1
#
_entry.id   AF-A0A3D2S9Y2-F1
#
_cell.length_a   1.000
_cell.length_b   1.000
_cell.length_c   1.000
_cell.angle_alpha   90.00
_cell.angle_beta   90.00
_cell.angle_gamma   90.00
#
_symmetry.space_group_name_H-M   'P 1'
#
loop_
_entity.id
_entity.type
_entity.pdbx_description
1 polymer ?
#
loop_
_entity_poly.entity_id
_entity_poly.type
_entity_poly.pdbx_seq_one_letter_code
_entity_poly.pdbx_strand_id
1 'polypeptide(L)'
;MQKKPSDISEELEKLAPGLSSLLEDSARSVPEGYFPRLEATIQQRVRNGKVRSIRTYLYWAAAAILLVTVGTVFILNSRELTAPSFEKQLAALNEAELLTIIENEIDDLSAEELVLNGLVDDYSPLDDTQLLEAAYDAEDDIEAETTESDFFDNSLLDSLSETELLELLEDPFGI
;
A
#
# COMPACT_ATOMS: atom_id res chain seq x y z
N MET A 1 65.59 -27.95 -19.69
CA MET A 1 65.64 -26.47 -19.62
C MET A 1 64.46 -25.93 -20.41
N GLN A 2 63.40 -25.51 -19.73
CA GLN A 2 62.21 -24.95 -20.41
C GLN A 2 62.51 -23.50 -20.79
N LYS A 3 62.42 -23.19 -22.08
CA LYS A 3 62.57 -21.84 -22.62
C LYS A 3 61.15 -21.27 -22.77
N LYS A 4 60.63 -20.61 -21.73
CA LYS A 4 59.58 -19.60 -21.88
C LYS A 4 60.29 -18.29 -21.60
N PRO A 5 60.40 -17.37 -22.57
CA PRO A 5 59.23 -16.59 -22.98
C PRO A 5 59.20 -16.26 -24.48
N SER A 6 58.04 -16.36 -25.14
CA SER A 6 57.69 -15.32 -26.12
C SER A 6 57.72 -14.02 -25.32
N ASP A 7 58.63 -13.13 -25.70
CA ASP A 7 58.97 -11.94 -24.94
C ASP A 7 57.67 -11.15 -24.74
N ILE A 8 57.28 -10.91 -23.48
CA ILE A 8 56.04 -10.20 -23.14
C ILE A 8 55.97 -8.87 -23.91
N SER A 9 57.14 -8.30 -24.19
CA SER A 9 57.38 -7.13 -25.03
C SER A 9 56.90 -7.29 -26.48
N GLU A 10 57.14 -8.44 -27.12
CA GLU A 10 56.69 -8.76 -28.50
C GLU A 10 55.17 -8.97 -28.56
N GLU A 11 54.57 -9.62 -27.56
CA GLU A 11 53.11 -9.78 -27.48
C GLU A 11 52.40 -8.44 -27.24
N LEU A 12 52.98 -7.59 -26.39
CA LEU A 12 52.48 -6.23 -26.14
C LEU A 12 52.63 -5.31 -27.34
N GLU A 13 53.73 -5.40 -28.10
CA GLU A 13 53.93 -4.60 -29.30
C GLU A 13 52.88 -4.92 -30.37
N LYS A 14 52.52 -6.21 -30.49
CA LYS A 14 51.48 -6.67 -31.42
C LYS A 14 50.07 -6.20 -31.01
N LEU A 15 49.79 -6.13 -29.71
CA LEU A 15 48.45 -5.77 -29.19
C LEU A 15 48.28 -4.24 -29.02
N ALA A 16 49.35 -3.54 -28.67
CA ALA A 16 49.35 -2.12 -28.38
C ALA A 16 50.76 -1.53 -28.65
N PRO A 17 51.09 -1.20 -29.91
CA PRO A 17 52.43 -0.79 -30.32
C PRO A 17 52.98 0.47 -29.62
N GLY A 18 52.10 1.28 -28.99
CA GLY A 18 52.51 2.44 -28.18
C GLY A 18 52.75 2.15 -26.70
N LEU A 19 52.39 0.96 -26.21
CA LEU A 19 52.56 0.58 -24.80
C LEU A 19 53.95 0.02 -24.52
N SER A 20 54.56 -0.66 -25.51
CA SER A 20 55.92 -1.19 -25.42
C SER A 20 56.96 -0.09 -25.23
N SER A 21 56.81 1.04 -25.94
CA SER A 21 57.70 2.20 -25.81
C SER A 21 57.58 2.95 -24.47
N LEU A 22 56.45 2.81 -23.76
CA LEU A 22 56.24 3.44 -22.45
C LEU A 22 56.77 2.59 -21.30
N LEU A 23 56.89 1.27 -21.51
CA LEU A 23 57.34 0.32 -20.51
C LEU A 23 58.83 0.49 -20.18
N GLU A 24 59.66 0.89 -21.15
CA GLU A 24 61.11 1.01 -20.98
C GLU A 24 61.53 2.21 -20.15
N ASP A 25 60.86 3.36 -20.27
CA ASP A 25 61.33 4.60 -19.63
C ASP A 25 60.57 5.02 -18.35
N SER A 26 59.44 4.40 -17.99
CA SER A 26 58.60 4.97 -16.92
C SER A 26 57.76 4.03 -16.05
N ALA A 27 57.67 2.73 -16.36
CA ALA A 27 56.50 1.98 -15.90
C ALA A 27 56.59 1.26 -14.53
N ARG A 28 57.75 1.23 -13.84
CA ARG A 28 57.89 0.42 -12.60
C ARG A 28 58.68 1.06 -11.47
N SER A 29 58.92 2.37 -11.50
CA SER A 29 59.56 3.05 -10.37
C SER A 29 58.52 3.79 -9.55
N VAL A 30 58.35 3.38 -8.29
CA VAL A 30 57.57 4.15 -7.33
C VAL A 30 58.35 5.41 -6.95
N PRO A 31 57.67 6.57 -6.79
CA PRO A 31 58.32 7.78 -6.31
C PRO A 31 59.03 7.56 -4.98
N GLU A 32 60.19 8.18 -4.80
CA GLU A 32 60.93 8.15 -3.55
C GLU A 32 60.02 8.65 -2.40
N GLY A 33 59.95 7.91 -1.30
CA GLY A 33 59.13 8.27 -0.15
C GLY A 33 57.64 7.89 -0.24
N TYR A 34 57.17 7.22 -1.30
CA TYR A 34 55.77 6.76 -1.40
C TYR A 34 55.37 5.82 -0.25
N PHE A 35 56.14 4.74 -0.03
CA PHE A 35 55.83 3.77 1.02
C PHE A 35 55.93 4.34 2.45
N PRO A 36 56.97 5.13 2.81
CA PRO A 36 57.01 5.80 4.11
C PRO A 36 55.82 6.72 4.36
N ARG A 37 55.39 7.49 3.35
CA ARG A 37 54.22 8.38 3.47
C ARG A 37 52.93 7.58 3.60
N LEU A 38 52.79 6.47 2.87
CA LEU A 38 51.63 5.59 2.93
C LEU A 38 51.49 4.97 4.33
N GLU A 39 52.58 4.46 4.90
CA GLU A 39 52.58 3.89 6.24
C GLU A 39 52.14 4.92 7.29
N ALA A 40 52.72 6.13 7.27
CA ALA A 40 52.34 7.21 8.17
C ALA A 40 50.86 7.58 8.03
N THR A 41 50.34 7.61 6.81
CA THR A 41 48.93 7.90 6.51
C THR A 41 47.99 6.82 7.06
N ILE A 42 48.35 5.55 6.90
CA ILE A 42 47.56 4.42 7.42
C ILE A 42 47.56 4.45 8.94
N GLN A 43 48.73 4.61 9.58
CA GLN A 43 48.84 4.69 11.04
C GLN A 43 48.03 5.86 11.62
N GLN A 44 48.03 7.03 10.96
CA GLN A 44 47.23 8.17 11.36
C GLN A 44 45.72 7.88 11.24
N ARG A 45 45.29 7.23 10.16
CA ARG A 45 43.87 6.89 9.95
C ARG A 45 43.38 5.81 10.93
N VAL A 46 44.20 4.81 11.24
CA VAL A 46 43.86 3.77 12.22
C VAL A 46 43.81 4.35 13.64
N ARG A 47 44.75 5.24 14.00
CA ARG A 47 44.77 5.88 15.33
C ARG A 47 43.60 6.85 15.53
N ASN A 48 43.15 7.51 14.46
CA ASN A 48 42.02 8.45 14.51
C ASN A 48 40.66 7.81 14.22
N GLY A 49 40.62 6.52 13.87
CA GLY A 49 39.39 5.76 13.69
C GLY A 49 38.71 5.53 15.04
N LYS A 50 37.66 6.30 15.34
CA LYS A 50 36.82 6.08 16.54
C LYS A 50 36.06 4.76 16.37
N VAL A 51 36.62 3.66 16.86
CA VAL A 51 35.92 2.37 16.95
C VAL A 51 34.77 2.55 17.94
N ARG A 52 33.53 2.65 17.43
CA ARG A 52 32.33 2.58 18.26
C ARG A 52 31.88 1.13 18.37
N SER A 53 31.69 0.65 19.60
CA SER A 53 31.14 -0.67 19.84
C SER A 53 29.67 -0.70 19.42
N ILE A 54 29.32 -1.56 18.47
CA ILE A 54 27.92 -1.73 18.00
C ILE A 54 27.00 -2.28 19.10
N ARG A 55 27.58 -2.88 20.15
CA ARG A 55 26.84 -3.47 21.28
C ARG A 55 25.93 -2.46 21.97
N THR A 56 26.34 -1.19 22.08
CA THR A 56 25.51 -0.17 22.72
C THR A 56 24.23 0.06 21.92
N TYR A 57 24.32 0.13 20.59
CA TYR A 57 23.15 0.32 19.72
C TYR A 57 22.17 -0.88 19.75
N LEU A 58 22.68 -2.10 19.93
CA LEU A 58 21.83 -3.29 20.05
C LEU A 58 20.92 -3.23 21.29
N TYR A 59 21.39 -2.68 22.41
CA TYR A 59 20.55 -2.50 23.61
C TYR A 59 19.44 -1.48 23.38
N TRP A 60 19.73 -0.36 22.71
CA TRP A 60 18.71 0.66 22.38
C TRP A 60 17.71 0.15 21.34
N ALA A 61 18.17 -0.63 20.35
CA ALA A 61 17.30 -1.24 19.35
C ALA A 61 16.33 -2.26 19.98
N ALA A 62 16.82 -3.09 20.91
CA ALA A 62 15.96 -4.03 21.64
C ALA A 62 14.86 -3.31 22.44
N ALA A 63 15.19 -2.20 23.10
CA ALA A 63 14.21 -1.41 23.84
C ALA A 63 13.14 -0.79 22.90
N ALA A 64 13.54 -0.27 21.74
CA ALA A 64 12.61 0.27 20.75
C ALA A 64 11.64 -0.81 20.22
N ILE A 65 12.15 -2.02 19.95
CA ILE A 65 11.32 -3.15 19.52
C ILE A 65 10.28 -3.49 20.59
N LEU A 66 10.67 -3.52 21.87
CA LEU A 66 9.73 -3.79 22.96
C LEU A 66 8.65 -2.70 23.09
N LEU A 67 8.99 -1.42 22.89
CA LEU A 67 7.99 -0.35 22.89
C LEU A 67 7.01 -0.45 21.71
N VAL A 68 7.51 -0.78 20.52
CA VAL A 68 6.68 -0.98 19.33
C VAL A 68 5.77 -2.18 19.49
N THR A 69 6.26 -3.32 19.98
CA THR A 69 5.44 -4.52 20.16
C THR A 69 4.37 -4.32 21.25
N VAL A 70 4.73 -3.74 22.40
CA VAL A 70 3.77 -3.43 23.47
C VAL A 70 2.73 -2.40 23.00
N GLY A 71 3.16 -1.35 22.31
CA GLY A 71 2.25 -0.34 21.74
C GLY A 71 1.31 -0.92 20.69
N THR A 72 1.80 -1.78 19.80
CA THR A 72 0.97 -2.42 18.76
C THR A 72 -0.05 -3.37 19.38
N VAL A 73 0.37 -4.18 20.36
CA VAL A 73 -0.55 -5.07 21.09
C VAL A 73 -1.60 -4.27 21.87
N PHE A 74 -1.21 -3.16 22.50
CA PHE A 74 -2.15 -2.28 23.20
C PHE A 74 -3.18 -1.67 22.22
N ILE A 75 -2.74 -1.18 21.06
CA ILE A 75 -3.64 -0.64 20.03
C ILE A 75 -4.60 -1.71 19.53
N LEU A 76 -4.13 -2.93 19.26
CA LEU A 76 -4.99 -4.03 18.82
C LEU A 76 -5.96 -4.49 19.90
N ASN A 77 -5.55 -4.49 21.17
CA ASN A 77 -6.41 -4.84 22.31
C ASN A 77 -7.40 -3.73 22.66
N SER A 78 -7.08 -2.47 22.37
CA SER A 78 -8.01 -1.34 22.48
C SER A 78 -8.92 -1.18 21.26
N ARG A 79 -8.80 -2.05 20.24
CA ARG A 79 -9.80 -2.19 19.18
C ARG A 79 -10.98 -3.06 19.63
N GLU A 80 -11.59 -2.71 20.75
CA GLU A 80 -13.02 -2.98 20.91
C GLU A 80 -13.74 -1.71 20.46
N LEU A 81 -14.89 -1.87 19.78
CA LEU A 81 -15.77 -0.82 19.24
C LEU A 81 -15.55 -0.43 17.77
N THR A 82 -15.16 -1.37 16.90
CA THR A 82 -15.90 -1.39 15.63
C THR A 82 -17.23 -2.02 15.97
N ALA A 83 -18.29 -1.21 16.08
CA ALA A 83 -19.64 -1.71 16.31
C ALA A 83 -19.90 -2.88 15.32
N PRO A 84 -20.45 -4.03 15.77
CA PRO A 84 -20.79 -5.09 14.85
C PRO A 84 -21.69 -4.49 13.77
N SER A 85 -21.37 -4.70 12.49
CA SER A 85 -22.23 -4.23 11.40
C SER A 85 -23.66 -4.74 11.65
N PHE A 86 -24.66 -3.96 11.27
CA PHE A 86 -26.07 -4.33 11.45
C PHE A 86 -26.33 -5.77 10.95
N GLU A 87 -25.70 -6.16 9.86
CA GLU A 87 -25.74 -7.52 9.31
C GLU A 87 -25.23 -8.60 10.28
N LYS A 88 -24.17 -8.32 11.05
CA LYS A 88 -23.62 -9.26 12.04
C LYS A 88 -24.48 -9.33 13.29
N GLN A 89 -25.17 -8.25 13.63
CA GLN A 89 -26.17 -8.23 14.70
C GLN A 89 -27.43 -8.99 14.26
N LEU A 90 -27.88 -8.79 13.02
CA LEU A 90 -29.03 -9.48 12.44
C LEU A 90 -28.78 -10.99 12.30
N ALA A 91 -27.56 -11.38 11.90
CA ALA A 91 -27.17 -12.79 11.83
C ALA A 91 -27.00 -13.46 13.21
N ALA A 92 -26.82 -12.66 14.27
CA ALA A 92 -26.74 -13.17 15.63
C ALA A 92 -28.12 -13.28 16.31
N LEU A 93 -29.15 -12.64 15.74
CA LEU A 93 -30.53 -12.76 16.23
C LEU A 93 -31.13 -14.11 15.82
N ASN A 94 -31.73 -14.78 16.80
CA ASN A 94 -32.51 -16.00 16.58
C ASN A 94 -33.90 -15.63 16.03
N GLU A 95 -34.47 -16.44 15.12
CA GLU A 95 -35.82 -16.25 14.57
C GLU A 95 -36.88 -16.07 15.65
N ALA A 96 -36.76 -16.80 16.78
CA ALA A 96 -37.68 -16.64 17.91
C ALA A 96 -37.58 -15.25 18.57
N GLU A 97 -36.38 -14.68 18.65
CA GLU A 97 -36.15 -13.35 19.24
C GLU A 97 -36.59 -12.24 18.27
N LEU A 98 -36.37 -12.44 16.96
CA LEU A 98 -36.91 -11.56 15.91
C LEU A 98 -38.43 -11.47 15.97
N LEU A 99 -39.13 -12.60 16.12
CA LEU A 99 -40.60 -12.58 16.25
C LEU A 99 -41.05 -11.83 17.50
N THR A 100 -40.31 -11.95 18.60
CA THR A 100 -40.65 -11.26 19.85
C THR A 100 -40.43 -9.74 19.75
N ILE A 101 -39.39 -9.32 19.02
CA ILE A 101 -39.11 -7.90 18.76
C ILE A 101 -40.17 -7.32 17.82
N ILE A 102 -40.49 -8.03 16.74
CA ILE A 102 -41.53 -7.62 15.79
C ILE A 102 -42.89 -7.52 16.49
N GLU A 103 -43.25 -8.50 17.34
CA GLU A 103 -44.53 -8.51 18.04
C GLU A 103 -44.65 -7.38 19.08
N ASN A 104 -43.55 -7.04 19.78
CA ASN A 104 -43.59 -5.98 20.79
C ASN A 104 -43.41 -4.57 20.22
N GLU A 105 -42.64 -4.40 19.14
CA GLU A 105 -42.24 -3.08 18.63
C GLU A 105 -43.18 -2.57 17.52
N ILE A 106 -43.97 -3.45 16.89
CA ILE A 106 -45.05 -3.04 15.97
C ILE A 106 -46.23 -2.40 16.74
N ASP A 107 -46.47 -2.79 17.99
CA ASP A 107 -47.57 -2.23 18.79
C ASP A 107 -47.37 -0.73 19.12
N ASP A 108 -46.11 -0.25 19.16
CA ASP A 108 -45.80 1.16 19.39
C ASP A 108 -45.84 2.01 18.09
N LEU A 109 -45.77 1.39 16.91
CA LEU A 109 -45.83 2.09 15.62
C LEU A 109 -47.28 2.31 15.17
N SER A 110 -47.92 3.34 15.71
CA SER A 110 -49.29 3.69 15.30
C SER A 110 -49.34 4.20 13.84
N ALA A 111 -50.42 3.88 13.13
CA ALA A 111 -50.65 4.36 11.76
C ALA A 111 -50.61 5.91 11.66
N GLU A 112 -50.97 6.60 12.73
CA GLU A 112 -50.93 8.07 12.81
C GLU A 112 -49.49 8.61 12.81
N GLU A 113 -48.54 7.91 13.43
CA GLU A 113 -47.13 8.30 13.46
C GLU A 113 -46.41 8.04 12.13
N LEU A 114 -46.80 6.99 11.42
CA LEU A 114 -46.31 6.70 10.06
C LEU A 114 -46.76 7.74 9.03
N VAL A 115 -48.00 8.23 9.16
CA VAL A 115 -48.53 9.32 8.33
C VAL A 115 -47.86 10.65 8.70
N LEU A 116 -47.65 10.93 9.99
CA LEU A 116 -46.99 12.14 10.46
C LEU A 116 -45.52 12.24 9.99
N ASN A 117 -44.81 11.11 9.94
CA ASN A 117 -43.43 11.03 9.45
C ASN A 117 -43.33 10.90 7.92
N GLY A 118 -44.46 10.92 7.19
CA GLY A 118 -44.50 10.91 5.72
C GLY A 118 -43.99 9.61 5.09
N LEU A 119 -44.01 8.49 5.82
CA LEU A 119 -43.65 7.16 5.30
C LEU A 119 -44.81 6.49 4.57
N VAL A 120 -46.04 6.94 4.85
CA VAL A 120 -47.27 6.46 4.23
C VAL A 120 -48.07 7.70 3.84
N ASP A 121 -48.39 7.82 2.55
CA ASP A 121 -49.32 8.85 2.09
C ASP A 121 -50.70 8.61 2.73
N ASP A 122 -51.33 9.70 3.19
CA ASP A 122 -52.64 9.70 3.87
C ASP A 122 -53.62 8.77 3.14
N TYR A 123 -53.83 7.58 3.70
CA TYR A 123 -54.79 6.62 3.18
C TYR A 123 -56.18 7.16 3.49
N SER A 124 -56.67 8.04 2.61
CA SER A 124 -58.10 8.22 2.41
C SER A 124 -58.65 6.83 2.09
N PRO A 125 -59.61 6.29 2.86
CA PRO A 125 -60.22 5.01 2.52
C PRO A 125 -60.74 5.14 1.09
N LEU A 126 -60.12 4.41 0.17
CA LEU A 126 -60.51 4.39 -1.22
C LEU A 126 -61.96 3.92 -1.26
N ASP A 127 -62.86 4.82 -1.67
CA ASP A 127 -64.24 4.48 -1.98
C ASP A 127 -64.20 3.31 -2.97
N ASP A 128 -64.90 2.21 -2.68
CA ASP A 128 -64.79 0.93 -3.41
C ASP A 128 -64.99 1.10 -4.93
N THR A 129 -65.60 2.21 -5.34
CA THR A 129 -65.76 2.61 -6.74
C THR A 129 -64.46 2.97 -7.45
N GLN A 130 -63.45 3.53 -6.76
CA GLN A 130 -62.18 3.94 -7.39
C GLN A 130 -61.24 2.76 -7.64
N LEU A 131 -61.33 1.70 -6.83
CA LEU A 131 -60.56 0.46 -7.03
C LEU A 131 -61.01 -0.31 -8.28
N LEU A 132 -62.27 -0.18 -8.67
CA LEU A 132 -62.82 -0.87 -9.83
C LEU A 132 -62.46 -0.18 -11.17
N GLU A 133 -62.17 1.12 -11.12
CA GLU A 133 -61.73 1.92 -12.27
C GLU A 133 -60.21 1.75 -12.53
N ALA A 134 -59.39 1.79 -11.48
CA ALA A 134 -57.95 1.58 -11.60
C ALA A 134 -57.54 0.17 -12.05
N ALA A 135 -58.36 -0.85 -11.74
CA ALA A 135 -58.13 -2.22 -12.21
C ALA A 135 -58.41 -2.41 -13.70
N TYR A 136 -59.17 -1.51 -14.34
CA TYR A 136 -59.50 -1.59 -15.77
C TYR A 136 -58.41 -0.97 -16.65
N ASP A 137 -57.63 -0.02 -16.12
CA ASP A 137 -56.60 0.70 -16.88
C ASP A 137 -55.20 0.04 -16.83
N ALA A 138 -54.99 -0.96 -15.96
CA ALA A 138 -53.67 -1.55 -15.71
C ALA A 138 -53.36 -2.84 -16.50
N GLU A 139 -54.24 -3.32 -17.38
CA GLU A 139 -54.01 -4.57 -18.14
C GLU A 139 -53.17 -4.39 -19.42
N ASP A 140 -52.95 -3.18 -19.93
CA ASP A 140 -52.37 -3.01 -21.29
C ASP A 140 -50.85 -2.76 -21.35
N ASP A 141 -50.15 -2.41 -20.26
CA ASP A 141 -48.75 -1.91 -20.36
C ASP A 141 -47.76 -2.52 -19.36
N ILE A 142 -47.53 -3.83 -19.40
CA ILE A 142 -46.35 -4.46 -18.76
C ILE A 142 -45.50 -5.17 -19.82
N GLU A 143 -44.71 -4.39 -20.57
CA GLU A 143 -43.50 -4.88 -21.23
C GLU A 143 -42.26 -4.45 -20.45
N ALA A 144 -41.33 -5.39 -20.36
CA ALA A 144 -40.13 -5.38 -19.52
C ALA A 144 -39.02 -4.49 -20.07
N GLU A 145 -38.22 -3.85 -19.20
CA GLU A 145 -36.78 -3.71 -19.48
C GLU A 145 -35.93 -3.46 -18.22
N THR A 146 -35.14 -4.49 -17.92
CA THR A 146 -33.98 -4.47 -17.02
C THR A 146 -32.73 -4.12 -17.84
N THR A 147 -31.83 -3.25 -17.36
CA THR A 147 -30.36 -3.44 -17.36
C THR A 147 -29.60 -2.17 -16.91
N GLU A 148 -28.89 -2.24 -15.78
CA GLU A 148 -27.83 -1.30 -15.39
C GLU A 148 -26.47 -1.98 -15.66
N SER A 149 -25.69 -1.50 -16.63
CA SER A 149 -24.32 -1.96 -16.88
C SER A 149 -23.32 -0.86 -17.22
N ASP A 150 -23.52 0.37 -16.76
CA ASP A 150 -22.70 1.54 -17.15
C ASP A 150 -21.81 2.10 -16.02
N PHE A 151 -21.26 1.25 -15.15
CA PHE A 151 -20.58 1.72 -13.93
C PHE A 151 -19.05 1.95 -14.05
N PHE A 152 -18.36 1.61 -15.14
CA PHE A 152 -16.91 1.86 -15.23
C PHE A 152 -16.50 2.61 -16.50
N ASP A 153 -16.35 3.93 -16.35
CA ASP A 153 -15.78 4.83 -17.34
C ASP A 153 -14.24 4.84 -17.25
N ASN A 154 -13.59 4.25 -18.26
CA ASN A 154 -12.12 4.16 -18.36
C ASN A 154 -11.48 5.44 -18.92
N SER A 155 -12.25 6.52 -19.12
CA SER A 155 -11.78 7.80 -19.63
C SER A 155 -10.76 8.51 -18.72
N LEU A 156 -10.67 8.14 -17.43
CA LEU A 156 -9.73 8.75 -16.47
C LEU A 156 -8.27 8.30 -16.62
N LEU A 157 -8.00 7.19 -17.32
CA LEU A 157 -6.64 6.66 -17.47
C LEU A 157 -5.88 7.23 -18.67
N ASP A 158 -6.58 7.85 -19.62
CA ASP A 158 -5.99 8.34 -20.88
C ASP A 158 -5.42 9.77 -20.77
N SER A 159 -5.68 10.47 -19.65
CA SER A 159 -5.25 11.85 -19.44
C SER A 159 -3.96 12.01 -18.63
N LEU A 160 -3.35 10.92 -18.15
CA LEU A 160 -2.11 10.99 -17.36
C LEU A 160 -0.89 10.88 -18.26
N SER A 161 -0.13 11.95 -18.34
CA SER A 161 1.11 12.01 -19.13
C SER A 161 2.21 11.13 -18.50
N GLU A 162 3.06 10.48 -19.31
CA GLU A 162 4.14 9.60 -18.83
C GLU A 162 5.10 10.29 -17.83
N THR A 163 5.17 11.61 -17.86
CA THR A 163 5.98 12.42 -16.93
C THR A 163 5.37 12.48 -15.53
N GLU A 164 4.05 12.48 -15.39
CA GLU A 164 3.37 12.44 -14.07
C GLU A 164 3.42 11.05 -13.44
N LEU A 165 3.41 9.99 -14.27
CA LEU A 165 3.61 8.62 -13.79
C LEU A 165 5.03 8.39 -13.26
N LEU A 166 6.01 9.10 -13.79
CA LEU A 166 7.40 9.06 -13.31
C LEU A 166 7.59 9.84 -12.00
N GLU A 167 6.88 10.96 -11.83
CA GLU A 167 6.89 11.73 -10.59
C GLU A 167 6.20 10.99 -9.43
N LEU A 168 5.16 10.19 -9.72
CA LEU A 168 4.49 9.32 -8.73
C LEU A 168 5.35 8.12 -8.29
N LEU A 169 6.35 7.73 -9.08
CA LEU A 169 7.24 6.59 -8.78
C LEU A 169 8.51 7.03 -8.04
N GLU A 170 8.93 8.28 -8.19
CA GLU A 170 10.14 8.82 -7.56
C GLU A 170 9.93 9.19 -6.07
N ASP A 171 8.68 9.40 -5.62
CA ASP A 171 8.37 9.63 -4.21
C ASP A 171 7.12 8.87 -3.74
N PRO A 172 7.23 7.57 -3.43
CA PRO A 172 6.08 6.78 -2.96
C PRO A 172 5.64 7.16 -1.53
N PHE A 173 6.38 8.01 -0.81
CA PHE A 173 6.03 8.47 0.54
C PHE A 173 6.63 9.86 0.81
N GLY A 174 5.97 10.90 0.32
CA GLY A 174 6.28 12.29 0.68
C GLY A 174 6.03 12.57 2.17
N ILE A 175 7.05 12.29 3.00
CA ILE A 175 7.33 12.86 4.33
C ILE A 175 8.83 13.11 4.44
#